data_AF-A0A0U5FU85-F1
#
_entry.id   AF-A0A0U5FU85-F1
#
_cell.length_a   1.000
_cell.length_b   1.000
_cell.length_c   1.000
_cell.angle_alpha   90.00
_cell.angle_beta   90.00
_cell.angle_gamma   90.00
#
_symmetry.space_group_name_H-M   'P 1'
#
loop_
_entity.id
_entity.type
_entity.pdbx_description
1 polymer ?
#
loop_
_entity_poly.entity_id
_entity_poly.type
_entity_poly.pdbx_seq_one_letter_code
_entity_poly.pdbx_strand_id
1 'polypeptide(L)'
;MYCVARIVLGFGIPFCIVAGSSLLGELGYPKERAILTSLFNSSYFIGQIIAASVGLGTVTIDTNWAWRIPSLLQIAPAMVQVCTVLLLPESPRYLVSKDRTDEAVAILTKYHAEGDRDSVIVKAEIAQIERTIKLELEESKQSWADMFRTAGMRRRLFISACLGLFTQWSGNTLIS
;
A
#
# COMPACT_ATOMS: atom_id res chain seq x y z
N MET A 1 -6.08 18.63 -21.12
CA MET A 1 -6.85 17.55 -20.46
C MET A 1 -6.01 16.34 -20.11
N TYR A 2 -5.26 15.74 -21.05
CA TYR A 2 -4.42 14.55 -20.79
C TYR A 2 -3.36 14.75 -19.67
N CYS A 3 -2.64 15.87 -19.66
CA CYS A 3 -1.65 16.16 -18.61
C CYS A 3 -2.28 16.31 -17.22
N VAL A 4 -3.46 16.94 -17.15
CA VAL A 4 -4.20 17.11 -15.88
C VAL A 4 -4.67 15.75 -15.35
N ALA A 5 -5.20 14.88 -16.23
CA ALA A 5 -5.56 13.52 -15.85
C ALA A 5 -4.35 12.72 -15.33
N ARG A 6 -3.18 12.85 -15.96
CA ARG A 6 -1.93 12.22 -15.50
C ARG A 6 -1.47 12.73 -14.14
N ILE A 7 -1.61 14.03 -13.86
CA ILE A 7 -1.27 14.60 -12.54
C ILE A 7 -2.20 14.04 -11.47
N VAL A 8 -3.51 13.98 -11.72
CA VAL A 8 -4.49 13.43 -10.77
C VAL A 8 -4.24 11.94 -10.52
N LEU A 9 -4.00 11.16 -11.58
CA LEU A 9 -3.65 9.74 -11.45
C LEU A 9 -2.33 9.55 -10.71
N GLY A 10 -1.30 10.33 -11.05
CA GLY A 10 0.02 10.28 -10.40
C GLY A 10 -0.03 10.66 -8.92
N PHE A 11 -0.97 11.53 -8.52
CA PHE A 11 -1.19 11.85 -7.12
C PHE A 11 -1.90 10.71 -6.37
N GLY A 12 -2.87 10.03 -6.99
CA GLY A 12 -3.65 8.97 -6.34
C GLY A 12 -2.91 7.64 -6.16
N ILE A 13 -2.08 7.25 -7.14
CA ILE A 13 -1.38 5.96 -7.14
C ILE A 13 -0.52 5.73 -5.88
N PRO A 14 0.30 6.69 -5.41
CA PRO A 14 1.10 6.52 -4.20
C PRO A 14 0.25 6.22 -2.96
N PHE A 15 -0.89 6.90 -2.78
CA PHE A 15 -1.78 6.63 -1.65
C PHE A 15 -2.35 5.22 -1.70
N CYS A 16 -2.74 4.75 -2.88
CA CYS A 16 -3.21 3.37 -3.07
C CYS A 16 -2.13 2.33 -2.75
N ILE A 17 -0.89 2.57 -3.18
CA ILE A 17 0.23 1.65 -2.92
C ILE A 17 0.55 1.60 -1.42
N VAL A 18 0.64 2.77 -0.78
CA VAL A 18 0.94 2.84 0.66
C VAL A 18 -0.18 2.23 1.48
N ALA A 19 -1.44 2.59 1.23
CA ALA A 19 -2.58 2.03 1.95
C ALA A 19 -2.77 0.53 1.69
N GLY A 20 -2.56 0.08 0.45
CA GLY A 20 -2.67 -1.33 0.09
C GLY A 20 -1.59 -2.19 0.75
N SER A 21 -0.34 -1.74 0.72
CA SER A 21 0.77 -2.44 1.35
C SER A 21 0.68 -2.45 2.88
N SER A 22 0.21 -1.36 3.51
CA SER A 22 -0.04 -1.33 4.95
C SER A 22 -1.16 -2.28 5.35
N LEU A 23 -2.28 -2.28 4.62
CA LEU A 23 -3.42 -3.16 4.90
C LEU A 23 -3.04 -4.64 4.76
N LEU A 24 -2.26 -4.98 3.74
CA LEU A 24 -1.76 -6.34 3.54
C LEU A 24 -0.81 -6.79 4.66
N GLY A 25 0.05 -5.88 5.13
CA GLY A 25 0.96 -6.13 6.25
C GLY A 25 0.23 -6.28 7.59
N GLU A 26 -0.93 -5.64 7.75
CA GLU A 26 -1.73 -5.66 8.97
C GLU A 26 -2.70 -6.85 9.02
N LEU A 27 -3.28 -7.25 7.89
CA LEU A 27 -4.19 -8.40 7.79
C LEU A 27 -3.47 -9.74 7.59
N GLY A 28 -2.23 -9.73 7.09
CA GLY A 28 -1.48 -10.96 6.86
C GLY A 28 -1.03 -11.62 8.16
N TYR A 29 -1.11 -12.95 8.23
CA TYR A 29 -0.53 -13.71 9.35
C TYR A 29 0.99 -13.50 9.41
N PRO A 30 1.64 -13.32 10.58
CA PRO A 30 3.07 -12.98 10.67
C PRO A 30 4.02 -13.85 9.84
N LYS A 31 3.71 -15.15 9.67
CA LYS A 31 4.50 -16.08 8.83
C LYS A 31 4.28 -15.88 7.33
N GLU A 32 3.11 -15.42 6.92
CA GLU A 32 2.70 -15.30 5.51
C GLU A 32 2.84 -13.88 4.96
N ARG A 33 3.01 -12.88 5.83
CA ARG A 33 3.22 -11.46 5.45
C ARG A 33 4.28 -11.28 4.37
N ALA A 34 5.40 -11.99 4.46
CA ALA A 34 6.48 -11.90 3.47
C ALA A 34 6.04 -12.39 2.08
N ILE A 35 5.26 -13.48 2.04
CA ILE A 35 4.75 -14.06 0.79
C ILE A 35 3.70 -13.12 0.18
N LEU A 36 2.76 -12.63 0.99
CA LEU A 36 1.73 -11.69 0.55
C LEU A 36 2.35 -10.40 0.00
N THR A 37 3.32 -9.82 0.73
CA THR A 37 4.03 -8.61 0.28
C THR A 37 4.80 -8.85 -1.02
N SER A 38 5.41 -10.03 -1.18
CA SER A 38 6.08 -10.41 -2.42
C SER A 38 5.10 -10.53 -3.58
N LEU A 39 3.92 -11.11 -3.35
CA LEU A 39 2.85 -11.23 -4.35
C LEU A 39 2.31 -9.86 -4.79
N PHE A 40 2.18 -8.91 -3.85
CA PHE A 40 1.82 -7.53 -4.16
C PHE A 40 2.85 -6.88 -5.09
N ASN A 41 4.14 -7.05 -4.80
CA ASN A 41 5.20 -6.53 -5.66
C ASN A 41 5.23 -7.23 -7.05
N SER A 42 4.96 -8.53 -7.12
CA SER A 42 4.85 -9.26 -8.39
C SER A 42 3.68 -8.77 -9.24
N SER A 43 2.56 -8.41 -8.63
CA SER A 43 1.37 -7.90 -9.33
C SER A 43 1.66 -6.60 -10.09
N TYR A 44 2.56 -5.77 -9.58
CA TYR A 44 3.03 -4.56 -10.26
C TYR A 44 3.70 -4.87 -11.61
N PHE A 45 4.57 -5.89 -11.66
CA PHE A 45 5.23 -6.30 -12.90
C PHE A 45 4.26 -6.91 -13.91
N ILE A 46 3.28 -7.69 -13.45
CA ILE A 46 2.23 -8.23 -14.32
C ILE A 46 1.43 -7.09 -14.96
N GLY A 47 1.08 -6.07 -14.17
CA GLY A 47 0.41 -4.86 -14.67
C GLY A 47 1.23 -4.14 -15.74
N GLN A 48 2.54 -3.99 -15.54
CA GLN A 48 3.43 -3.41 -16.55
C GLN A 48 3.47 -4.21 -17.85
N ILE A 49 3.55 -5.55 -17.78
CA ILE A 49 3.55 -6.41 -18.97
C ILE A 49 2.25 -6.26 -19.77
N ILE A 50 1.11 -6.21 -19.08
CA ILE A 50 -0.20 -6.00 -19.72
C ILE A 50 -0.25 -4.60 -20.36
N ALA A 51 0.20 -3.56 -19.65
CA ALA A 51 0.26 -2.20 -20.17
C ALA A 51 1.16 -2.10 -21.42
N ALA A 52 2.33 -2.72 -21.39
CA ALA A 52 3.24 -2.78 -22.53
C ALA A 52 2.64 -3.53 -23.73
N SER A 53 1.95 -4.65 -23.48
CA SER A 53 1.26 -5.43 -24.52
C SER A 53 0.14 -4.62 -25.20
N VAL A 54 -0.65 -3.88 -24.40
CA VAL A 54 -1.70 -2.99 -24.90
C VAL A 54 -1.08 -1.84 -25.70
N GLY A 55 0.03 -1.27 -25.21
CA GLY A 55 0.78 -0.23 -25.90
C GLY A 55 1.29 -0.68 -27.27
N LEU A 56 1.93 -1.85 -27.35
CA LEU A 56 2.38 -2.43 -28.62
C LEU A 56 1.21 -2.68 -29.59
N GLY A 57 0.05 -3.10 -29.08
CA GLY A 57 -1.16 -3.30 -29.88
C GLY A 57 -1.84 -2.01 -30.36
N THR A 58 -1.60 -0.87 -29.69
CA THR A 58 -2.19 0.44 -30.06
C THR A 58 -1.26 1.33 -30.88
N VAL A 59 0.04 1.01 -30.96
CA VAL A 59 1.03 1.75 -31.76
C VAL A 59 0.72 1.73 -33.26
N THR A 60 0.03 0.71 -33.78
CA THR A 60 -0.32 0.58 -35.20
C THR A 60 -1.54 1.41 -35.62
N ILE A 61 -2.16 2.16 -34.71
CA ILE A 61 -3.35 2.97 -34.98
C ILE A 61 -2.94 4.43 -35.23
N ASP A 62 -3.00 4.88 -36.48
CA ASP A 62 -2.67 6.27 -36.89
C ASP A 62 -3.67 7.35 -36.39
N THR A 63 -4.72 6.95 -35.68
CA THR A 63 -5.78 7.86 -35.21
C THR A 63 -5.62 8.21 -33.73
N ASN A 64 -6.22 9.33 -33.28
CA ASN A 64 -6.36 9.76 -31.88
C ASN A 64 -6.91 8.70 -30.88
N TRP A 65 -7.29 7.52 -31.34
CA TRP A 65 -7.70 6.40 -30.51
C TRP A 65 -6.53 5.64 -29.87
N ALA A 66 -5.31 5.76 -30.42
CA ALA A 66 -4.11 5.11 -29.89
C ALA A 66 -3.84 5.43 -28.41
N TRP A 67 -4.13 6.66 -27.96
CA TRP A 67 -3.93 7.07 -26.56
C TRP A 67 -5.18 6.95 -25.67
N ARG A 68 -6.37 6.90 -26.27
CA ARG A 68 -7.65 6.79 -25.55
C ARG A 68 -7.94 5.37 -25.09
N ILE A 69 -7.61 4.37 -25.91
CA ILE A 69 -7.86 2.95 -25.60
C ILE A 69 -7.09 2.51 -24.34
N PRO A 70 -5.78 2.77 -24.18
CA PRO A 70 -5.06 2.39 -22.97
C PRO A 70 -5.57 3.16 -21.73
N SER A 71 -6.05 4.38 -21.92
CA SER A 71 -6.58 5.23 -20.84
C SER A 71 -7.95 4.74 -20.36
N LEU A 72 -8.82 4.28 -21.27
CA LEU A 72 -10.09 3.65 -20.93
C LEU A 72 -9.89 2.27 -20.28
N LEU A 73 -8.91 1.51 -20.76
CA LEU A 73 -8.59 0.20 -20.19
C LEU A 73 -8.10 0.31 -18.74
N GLN A 74 -7.37 1.37 -18.39
CA GLN A 74 -6.94 1.62 -17.01
C GLN A 74 -8.10 1.83 -16.03
N ILE A 75 -9.29 2.22 -16.52
CA ILE A 75 -10.48 2.39 -15.68
C ILE A 75 -11.00 1.03 -15.18
N ALA A 76 -10.85 -0.04 -15.98
CA ALA A 76 -11.34 -1.37 -15.62
C ALA A 76 -10.73 -1.92 -14.31
N PRO A 77 -9.40 -1.99 -14.13
CA PRO A 77 -8.83 -2.44 -12.86
C PRO A 77 -9.11 -1.48 -11.70
N ALA A 78 -9.19 -0.16 -11.96
CA ALA A 78 -9.54 0.81 -10.93
C ALA A 78 -10.98 0.61 -10.41
N MET A 79 -11.94 0.33 -11.29
CA MET A 79 -13.32 0.01 -10.91
C MET A 79 -13.39 -1.28 -10.08
N VAL A 80 -12.69 -2.33 -10.52
CA VAL A 80 -12.61 -3.59 -9.77
C VAL A 80 -12.02 -3.36 -8.38
N GLN A 81 -10.98 -2.54 -8.26
CA GLN A 81 -10.40 -2.18 -6.98
C GLN A 81 -11.43 -1.47 -6.08
N VAL A 82 -12.15 -0.47 -6.59
CA VAL A 82 -13.17 0.27 -5.81
C VAL A 82 -14.29 -0.66 -5.32
N CYS A 83 -14.78 -1.56 -6.18
CA CYS A 83 -15.80 -2.53 -5.79
C CYS A 83 -15.29 -3.51 -4.72
N THR A 84 -14.03 -3.92 -4.81
CA THR A 84 -13.44 -4.92 -3.89
C THR A 84 -13.08 -4.31 -2.54
N VAL A 85 -12.69 -3.03 -2.50
CA VAL A 85 -12.37 -2.32 -1.25
C VAL A 85 -13.58 -2.28 -0.31
N LEU A 86 -14.81 -2.14 -0.82
CA LEU A 86 -16.02 -2.14 0.01
C LEU A 86 -16.33 -3.50 0.66
N LEU A 87 -15.74 -4.59 0.14
CA LEU A 87 -15.92 -5.95 0.65
C LEU A 87 -14.78 -6.36 1.59
N LEU A 88 -13.68 -5.61 1.64
CA LEU A 88 -12.54 -5.93 2.50
C LEU A 88 -12.84 -5.53 3.95
N PRO A 89 -12.41 -6.35 4.94
CA PRO A 89 -12.43 -5.95 6.33
C PRO A 89 -11.49 -4.77 6.55
N GLU A 90 -11.89 -3.85 7.42
CA GLU A 90 -11.05 -2.75 7.88
C GLU A 90 -9.80 -3.26 8.62
N SER A 91 -8.75 -2.45 8.62
CA SER A 91 -7.51 -2.79 9.33
C SER A 91 -7.76 -2.99 10.84
N PRO A 92 -7.33 -4.11 11.44
CA PRO A 92 -7.40 -4.32 12.89
C PRO A 92 -6.66 -3.22 13.68
N ARG A 93 -5.54 -2.71 13.16
CA ARG A 93 -4.76 -1.64 13.80
C ARG A 93 -5.50 -0.30 13.75
N TYR A 94 -6.17 0.00 12.63
CA TYR A 94 -7.04 1.18 12.54
C TYR A 94 -8.21 1.11 13.53
N LEU A 95 -8.86 -0.04 13.65
CA LEU A 95 -9.97 -0.24 14.58
C LEU A 95 -9.54 -0.06 16.05
N VAL A 96 -8.38 -0.61 16.45
CA VAL A 96 -7.82 -0.39 17.79
C VAL A 96 -7.47 1.09 18.03
N SER A 97 -6.97 1.80 17.01
CA SER A 97 -6.69 3.25 17.13
C SER A 97 -7.94 4.12 17.30
N LYS A 98 -9.13 3.58 16.99
CA LYS A 98 -10.43 4.24 17.11
C LYS A 98 -11.24 3.74 18.31
N ASP A 99 -10.59 3.10 19.27
CA ASP A 99 -11.23 2.47 20.44
C ASP A 99 -12.27 1.39 20.08
N ARG A 100 -12.21 0.82 18.87
CA ARG A 100 -13.09 -0.27 18.39
C ARG A 100 -12.39 -1.64 18.48
N THR A 101 -11.82 -1.92 19.65
CA THR A 101 -11.01 -3.12 19.87
C THR A 101 -11.81 -4.42 19.68
N ASP A 102 -13.09 -4.46 20.05
CA ASP A 102 -13.93 -5.65 19.88
C ASP A 102 -14.11 -6.09 18.42
N GLU A 103 -14.17 -5.13 17.49
CA GLU A 103 -14.24 -5.42 16.06
C GLU A 103 -12.90 -5.91 15.50
N ALA A 104 -11.80 -5.34 16.01
CA ALA A 104 -10.46 -5.83 15.69
C ALA A 104 -10.26 -7.28 16.15
N VAL A 105 -10.76 -7.63 17.35
CA VAL A 105 -10.80 -9.02 17.85
C VAL A 105 -11.59 -9.90 16.89
N ALA A 106 -12.80 -9.49 16.48
CA ALA A 106 -13.64 -10.30 15.61
C ALA A 106 -12.99 -10.59 14.24
N ILE A 107 -12.30 -9.59 13.65
CA ILE A 107 -11.56 -9.76 12.40
C ILE A 107 -10.35 -10.68 12.60
N LEU A 108 -9.54 -10.46 13.65
CA LEU A 108 -8.38 -11.30 13.93
C LEU A 108 -8.80 -12.75 14.26
N THR A 109 -9.88 -12.97 15.01
CA THR A 109 -10.41 -14.31 15.26
C THR A 109 -10.83 -15.01 13.96
N LYS A 110 -11.43 -14.27 13.02
CA LYS A 110 -11.86 -14.83 11.72
C LYS A 110 -10.70 -15.17 10.81
N TYR A 111 -9.66 -14.34 10.75
CA TYR A 111 -8.55 -14.50 9.80
C TYR A 111 -7.32 -15.21 10.37
N HIS A 112 -7.09 -15.18 11.69
CA HIS A 112 -5.89 -15.72 12.34
C HIS A 112 -6.16 -16.91 13.28
N ALA A 113 -7.41 -17.12 13.72
CA ALA A 113 -7.74 -18.18 14.68
C ALA A 113 -8.84 -19.15 14.24
N GLU A 114 -9.23 -19.13 12.96
CA GLU A 114 -10.25 -20.02 12.38
C GLU A 114 -11.57 -20.10 13.19
N GLY A 115 -11.91 -19.03 13.94
CA GLY A 115 -13.10 -18.97 14.78
C GLY A 115 -12.88 -19.16 16.28
N ASP A 116 -11.67 -19.43 16.76
CA ASP A 116 -11.37 -19.53 18.20
C ASP A 116 -11.09 -18.15 18.82
N ARG A 117 -12.09 -17.61 19.53
CA ARG A 117 -12.01 -16.32 20.23
C ARG A 117 -11.02 -16.31 21.38
N ASP A 118 -10.68 -17.47 21.95
CA ASP A 118 -9.82 -17.56 23.14
C ASP A 118 -8.37 -17.93 22.83
N SER A 119 -8.02 -18.06 21.54
CA SER A 119 -6.65 -18.30 21.11
C SER A 119 -5.68 -17.28 21.70
N VAL A 120 -4.66 -17.78 22.38
CA VAL A 120 -3.58 -17.00 22.99
C VAL A 120 -2.89 -16.10 21.94
N ILE A 121 -2.90 -16.52 20.67
CA ILE A 121 -2.29 -15.80 19.56
C ILE A 121 -3.03 -14.48 19.30
N VAL A 122 -4.37 -14.49 19.26
CA VAL A 122 -5.17 -13.28 19.01
C VAL A 122 -5.01 -12.28 20.15
N LYS A 123 -5.05 -12.75 21.40
CA LYS A 123 -4.85 -11.90 22.59
C LYS A 123 -3.44 -11.29 22.61
N ALA A 124 -2.42 -12.06 22.24
CA ALA A 124 -1.05 -11.58 22.15
C ALA A 124 -0.86 -10.54 21.02
N GLU A 125 -1.45 -10.77 19.84
CA GLU A 125 -1.38 -9.83 18.73
C GLU A 125 -2.07 -8.50 19.05
N ILE A 126 -3.25 -8.53 19.68
CA ILE A 126 -3.95 -7.31 20.09
C ILE A 126 -3.17 -6.55 21.15
N ALA A 127 -2.64 -7.24 22.17
CA ALA A 127 -1.81 -6.61 23.18
C ALA A 127 -0.54 -5.98 22.58
N GLN A 128 0.04 -6.61 21.54
CA GLN A 128 1.17 -6.05 20.80
C GLN A 128 0.75 -4.80 20.01
N ILE A 129 -0.38 -4.84 19.31
CA ILE A 129 -0.92 -3.71 18.55
C ILE A 129 -1.21 -2.51 19.48
N GLU A 130 -1.88 -2.74 20.61
CA GLU A 130 -2.16 -1.69 21.60
C GLU A 130 -0.87 -1.07 22.14
N ARG A 131 0.13 -1.89 22.44
CA ARG A 131 1.43 -1.41 22.92
C ARG A 131 2.13 -0.56 21.86
N THR A 132 2.13 -1.00 20.60
CA THR A 132 2.71 -0.25 19.49
C THR A 132 2.01 1.10 19.30
N ILE A 133 0.67 1.14 19.35
CA ILE A 133 -0.09 2.39 19.23
C ILE A 133 0.21 3.34 20.39
N LYS A 134 0.32 2.83 21.63
CA LYS A 134 0.69 3.65 22.79
C LYS A 134 2.08 4.28 22.64
N LEU A 135 3.06 3.49 22.18
CA LEU A 135 4.40 3.99 21.87
C LEU A 135 4.37 5.03 20.76
N GLU A 136 3.63 4.76 19.67
CA GLU A 136 3.46 5.73 18.58
C GLU A 136 2.78 7.02 19.04
N LEU A 137 1.81 6.97 19.96
CA LEU A 137 1.16 8.16 20.51
C LEU A 137 2.10 8.98 21.40
N GLU A 138 2.95 8.30 22.17
CA GLU A 138 4.00 8.93 22.97
C GLU A 138 5.07 9.60 22.08
N GLU A 139 5.44 8.95 20.97
CA GLU A 139 6.41 9.46 19.99
C GLU A 139 5.81 10.46 18.99
N SER A 140 4.50 10.44 18.74
CA SER A 140 3.76 11.30 17.80
C SER A 140 3.80 12.79 18.19
N LYS A 141 4.33 13.12 19.37
CA LYS A 141 4.65 14.50 19.75
C LYS A 141 5.86 15.07 18.99
N GLN A 142 6.57 14.25 18.22
CA GLN A 142 7.67 14.71 17.37
C GLN A 142 7.15 15.36 16.10
N SER A 143 7.55 16.61 15.89
CA SER A 143 7.21 17.39 14.70
C SER A 143 8.07 16.94 13.51
N TRP A 144 7.59 17.11 12.28
CA TRP A 144 8.41 16.91 11.06
C TRP A 144 9.74 17.69 11.10
N ALA A 145 9.79 18.79 11.87
CA ALA A 145 11.01 19.55 12.13
C ALA A 145 12.05 18.81 13.00
N ASP A 146 11.62 17.86 13.84
CA ASP A 146 12.51 17.06 14.69
C ASP A 146 13.37 16.08 13.87
N MET A 147 12.92 15.69 12.67
CA MET A 147 13.73 14.92 11.72
C MET A 147 15.05 15.62 11.37
N PHE A 148 15.07 16.95 11.41
CA PHE A 148 16.25 17.78 11.20
C PHE A 148 16.95 18.21 12.48
N ARG A 149 16.47 17.86 13.69
CA ARG A 149 17.13 18.29 14.94
C ARG A 149 18.26 17.36 15.36
N THR A 150 18.08 16.05 15.22
CA THR A 150 19.06 15.07 15.74
C THR A 150 20.00 14.58 14.62
N ALA A 151 21.31 14.54 14.89
CA ALA A 151 22.32 14.06 13.93
C ALA A 151 22.03 12.63 13.41
N GLY A 152 21.51 11.75 14.28
CA GLY A 152 21.08 10.41 13.90
C GLY A 152 19.90 10.38 12.93
N MET A 153 18.90 11.26 13.11
CA MET A 153 17.74 11.36 12.20
C MET A 153 18.12 11.99 10.86
N ARG A 154 19.00 13.01 10.84
CA ARG A 154 19.54 13.57 9.60
C ARG A 154 20.24 12.53 8.75
N ARG A 155 21.05 11.64 9.36
CA ARG A 155 21.71 10.55 8.64
C ARG A 155 20.70 9.55 8.08
N ARG A 156 19.65 9.20 8.84
CA ARG A 156 18.57 8.33 8.36
C ARG A 156 17.79 8.96 7.20
N LEU A 157 17.49 10.25 7.30
CA LEU A 157 16.80 11.01 6.25
C LEU A 157 17.65 11.09 4.99
N PHE A 158 18.95 11.36 5.11
CA PHE A 158 19.88 11.36 3.98
C PHE A 158 19.97 9.99 3.30
N ILE A 159 20.14 8.92 4.08
CA ILE A 159 20.18 7.55 3.53
C ILE A 159 18.86 7.21 2.82
N SER A 160 17.72 7.56 3.42
CA SER A 160 16.40 7.29 2.82
C SER A 160 16.18 8.10 1.54
N ALA A 161 16.62 9.36 1.51
CA ALA A 161 16.57 10.20 0.32
C ALA A 161 17.49 9.68 -0.79
N CYS A 162 18.72 9.29 -0.45
CA CYS A 162 19.65 8.66 -1.39
C CYS A 162 19.10 7.32 -1.91
N LEU A 163 18.50 6.50 -1.04
CA LEU A 163 17.89 5.22 -1.46
C LEU A 163 16.77 5.45 -2.47
N GLY A 164 15.86 6.41 -2.20
CA GLY A 164 14.80 6.77 -3.14
C GLY A 164 15.33 7.32 -4.46
N LEU A 165 16.35 8.19 -4.41
CA LEU A 165 16.99 8.73 -5.60
C LEU A 165 17.66 7.62 -6.41
N PHE A 166 18.52 6.81 -5.80
CA PHE A 166 19.26 5.76 -6.51
C PHE A 166 18.36 4.66 -7.07
N THR A 167 17.25 4.33 -6.39
CA THR A 167 16.28 3.33 -6.91
C THR A 167 15.50 3.83 -8.11
N GLN A 168 15.25 5.14 -8.21
CA GLN A 168 14.65 5.72 -9.41
C GLN A 168 15.70 5.95 -10.51
N TRP A 169 16.90 6.39 -10.14
CA TRP A 169 18.00 6.64 -11.08
C TRP A 169 18.59 5.37 -11.69
N SER A 170 18.45 4.22 -11.03
CA SER A 170 18.84 2.92 -11.59
C SER A 170 17.97 2.47 -12.76
N GLY A 171 16.98 3.28 -13.17
CA GLY A 171 16.23 3.08 -14.40
C GLY A 171 14.88 2.39 -14.23
N ASN A 172 14.39 2.25 -13.00
CA ASN A 172 13.08 1.63 -12.73
C ASN A 172 11.92 2.42 -13.40
N THR A 173 12.09 3.73 -13.59
CA THR A 173 11.18 4.61 -14.31
C THR A 173 11.47 4.76 -15.81
N LEU A 174 12.61 4.26 -16.31
CA LEU A 174 12.98 4.37 -17.73
C LEU A 174 12.36 3.25 -18.60
N ILE A 175 11.90 2.17 -17.97
CA ILE A 175 11.35 0.96 -18.62
C ILE A 175 9.80 0.91 -18.50
N SER A 176 9.19 1.78 -17.69
CA SER A 176 7.74 1.80 -17.43
C SER A 176 6.98 2.90 -18.17
#